data_AF-A0A2U9SH50-F1
#
_entry.id   AF-A0A2U9SH50-F1
#
_cell.length_a   1.000
_cell.length_b   1.000
_cell.length_c   1.000
_cell.angle_alpha   90.00
_cell.angle_beta   90.00
_cell.angle_gamma   90.00
#
_symmetry.space_group_name_H-M   'P 1'
#
loop_
_entity.id
_entity.type
_entity.pdbx_description
1 polymer ?
#
loop_
_entity_poly.entity_id
_entity_poly.type
_entity_poly.pdbx_seq_one_letter_code
_entity_poly.pdbx_strand_id
1 'polypeptide(L)'
;MAKSRGDIVVICDSDAMFTKSFVRTVIETFERTPEIALHFDEVRNSRQDFYPFNYPPFELLTGDGAINWRDGKTTGLWDTEDPLHSRNYGACLCAKRADLIAIGGADEHMDYLGHVCGPYELTFRLVNKGRKEVWHESEFLYHTWHPGSDGDFNYIGPTDGRHMSSTALEALETGRVMPLTENPVIRHERENGVPPVNGQFINPACLKAWTQEEVAKSPRFKLFKCGQGGTKLVRELATYNILSYDDKFYGVPHSLGPVDLARKEDREKPQVIEGASADEIEALLAERSSPAPVATLPVRQPSRPQGVQAPPVLVGMAGPFNVVFYDDAYFGVPISLGPVDLADPAQRALPEILKASTWNDVDSMIRAQRLSRLEVESRAREQMLEQLRAELAAKDAMIADFLDTITAMRGESRSWNEVRDRLRREVFSLQFRLNGAELFDAFTPTDIAERRADGIHVTADKPAGHFLHGPRLSLDKGKYTLDIWGARQRASAAGLPVLNVELVTNGTTTVGTFNTEHFAETPTLVSLVFQLNDAPTDARHEFEIRLAHHGHVDLVVSRIRLRLTSGTGAASPADLRRQHA
;
A
#
# COMPACT_ATOMS: atom_id res chain seq x y z
N MET A 1 -2.59 -13.98 -15.43
CA MET A 1 -2.02 -15.32 -15.72
C MET A 1 -2.06 -15.67 -17.21
N ALA A 2 -3.22 -15.83 -17.84
CA ALA A 2 -3.31 -16.28 -19.25
C ALA A 2 -2.48 -15.46 -20.26
N LYS A 3 -2.39 -14.13 -20.08
CA LYS A 3 -1.56 -13.24 -20.92
C LYS A 3 -0.08 -13.19 -20.58
N SER A 4 0.33 -13.71 -19.42
CA SER A 4 1.73 -13.69 -19.00
C SER A 4 2.56 -14.58 -19.91
N ARG A 5 3.79 -14.13 -20.24
CA ARG A 5 4.75 -14.87 -21.08
C ARG A 5 5.94 -15.43 -20.29
N GLY A 6 6.13 -14.98 -19.04
CA GLY A 6 7.19 -15.48 -18.17
C GLY A 6 6.80 -16.80 -17.51
N ASP A 7 7.81 -17.61 -17.19
CA ASP A 7 7.61 -18.89 -16.50
C ASP A 7 7.21 -18.72 -15.03
N ILE A 8 7.56 -17.59 -14.43
CA ILE A 8 7.17 -17.18 -13.08
C ILE A 8 6.20 -16.01 -13.22
N VAL A 9 5.06 -16.10 -12.55
CA VAL A 9 4.08 -15.03 -12.45
C VAL A 9 4.21 -14.41 -11.07
N VAL A 10 4.30 -13.08 -11.05
CA VAL A 10 4.27 -12.25 -9.84
C VAL A 10 2.94 -11.50 -9.82
N ILE A 11 2.23 -11.60 -8.71
CA ILE A 11 0.99 -10.86 -8.42
C ILE A 11 1.31 -9.97 -7.24
N CYS A 12 1.03 -8.68 -7.34
CA CYS A 12 1.28 -7.68 -6.32
C CYS A 12 0.38 -6.46 -6.56
N ASP A 13 0.24 -5.63 -5.53
CA ASP A 13 -0.52 -4.39 -5.63
C ASP A 13 0.17 -3.38 -6.56
N SER A 14 -0.64 -2.57 -7.24
CA SER A 14 -0.19 -1.63 -8.28
C SER A 14 0.59 -0.44 -7.73
N ASP A 15 0.48 -0.19 -6.44
CA ASP A 15 1.08 0.88 -5.65
C ASP A 15 2.24 0.39 -4.77
N ALA A 16 2.58 -0.90 -4.85
CA ALA A 16 3.73 -1.44 -4.16
C ALA A 16 5.04 -0.92 -4.76
N MET A 17 6.00 -0.64 -3.87
CA MET A 17 7.37 -0.26 -4.22
C MET A 17 8.31 -1.44 -4.01
N PHE A 18 9.30 -1.57 -4.90
CA PHE A 18 10.22 -2.70 -4.95
C PHE A 18 11.66 -2.24 -4.82
N THR A 19 12.48 -3.03 -4.11
CA THR A 19 13.93 -2.85 -4.12
C THR A 19 14.50 -3.23 -5.50
N LYS A 20 15.73 -2.79 -5.77
CA LYS A 20 16.45 -3.15 -7.02
C LYS A 20 16.76 -4.65 -7.12
N SER A 21 16.78 -5.38 -6.00
CA SER A 21 17.09 -6.81 -5.97
C SER A 21 15.87 -7.70 -6.21
N PHE A 22 14.66 -7.19 -6.04
CA PHE A 22 13.42 -7.96 -6.01
C PHE A 22 13.32 -9.03 -7.12
N VAL A 23 13.42 -8.63 -8.40
CA VAL A 23 13.29 -9.58 -9.54
C VAL A 23 14.36 -10.67 -9.50
N ARG A 24 15.61 -10.32 -9.15
CA ARG A 24 16.70 -11.29 -9.02
C ARG A 24 16.41 -12.26 -7.87
N THR A 25 15.97 -11.74 -6.73
CA THR A 25 15.60 -12.54 -5.55
C THR A 25 14.51 -13.57 -5.88
N VAL A 26 13.49 -13.17 -6.66
CA VAL A 26 12.44 -14.09 -7.15
C VAL A 26 13.06 -15.22 -7.98
N ILE A 27 13.86 -14.89 -9.00
CA ILE A 27 14.47 -15.88 -9.90
C ILE A 27 15.36 -16.86 -9.12
N GLU A 28 16.29 -16.35 -8.33
CA GLU A 28 17.23 -17.17 -7.54
C GLU A 28 16.50 -18.10 -6.55
N THR A 29 15.36 -17.65 -6.00
CA THR A 29 14.56 -18.47 -5.09
C THR A 29 13.89 -19.63 -5.82
N PHE A 30 13.34 -19.41 -7.02
CA PHE A 30 12.75 -20.48 -7.84
C PHE A 30 13.80 -21.43 -8.44
N GLU A 31 15.01 -20.94 -8.74
CA GLU A 31 16.13 -21.79 -9.17
C GLU A 31 16.56 -22.75 -8.05
N ARG A 32 16.60 -22.26 -6.81
CA ARG A 32 16.94 -23.08 -5.63
C ARG A 32 15.81 -24.03 -5.22
N THR A 33 14.57 -23.56 -5.24
CA THR A 33 13.41 -24.31 -4.78
C THR A 33 12.26 -24.16 -5.79
N PRO A 34 12.22 -25.02 -6.82
CA PRO A 34 11.30 -24.82 -7.95
C PRO A 34 9.81 -25.09 -7.64
N GLU A 35 9.51 -25.87 -6.60
CA GLU A 35 8.15 -26.37 -6.31
C GLU A 35 7.51 -25.62 -5.13
N ILE A 36 7.41 -24.30 -5.26
CA ILE A 36 6.94 -23.39 -4.20
C ILE A 36 5.85 -22.43 -4.67
N ALA A 37 5.05 -21.97 -3.71
CA ALA A 37 4.32 -20.70 -3.77
C ALA A 37 5.09 -19.72 -2.88
N LEU A 38 5.74 -18.73 -3.50
CA LEU A 38 6.62 -17.79 -2.83
C LEU A 38 5.88 -16.49 -2.52
N HIS A 39 5.93 -16.06 -1.27
CA HIS A 39 5.37 -14.79 -0.81
C HIS A 39 6.46 -13.84 -0.37
N PHE A 40 6.20 -12.55 -0.55
CA PHE A 40 6.98 -11.47 0.04
C PHE A 40 6.02 -10.62 0.85
N ASP A 41 6.36 -10.39 2.12
CA ASP A 41 5.56 -9.53 2.98
C ASP A 41 5.84 -8.05 2.66
N GLU A 42 4.95 -7.19 3.13
CA GLU A 42 4.92 -5.77 2.82
C GLU A 42 5.18 -4.94 4.07
N VAL A 43 6.04 -3.92 3.96
CA VAL A 43 6.20 -2.86 4.94
C VAL A 43 5.15 -1.78 4.68
N ARG A 44 4.31 -1.50 5.67
CA ARG A 44 3.26 -0.48 5.63
C ARG A 44 3.67 0.73 6.44
N ASN A 45 3.50 1.92 5.86
CA ASN A 45 3.69 3.18 6.56
C ASN A 45 2.44 4.07 6.46
N SER A 46 1.95 4.54 7.61
CA SER A 46 0.72 5.33 7.72
C SER A 46 0.90 6.83 7.48
N ARG A 47 2.11 7.28 7.13
CA ARG A 47 2.41 8.69 6.83
C ARG A 47 1.71 9.15 5.57
N GLN A 48 0.82 10.12 5.73
CA GLN A 48 0.04 10.68 4.63
C GLN A 48 0.86 11.60 3.72
N ASP A 49 1.98 12.13 4.19
CA ASP A 49 2.86 13.01 3.41
C ASP A 49 3.67 12.28 2.33
N PHE A 50 3.63 10.94 2.29
CA PHE A 50 4.13 10.14 1.17
C PHE A 50 3.17 10.11 -0.03
N TYR A 51 1.90 10.50 0.18
CA TYR A 51 0.90 10.61 -0.88
C TYR A 51 0.99 11.98 -1.59
N PRO A 52 0.81 12.06 -2.92
CA PRO A 52 0.56 10.96 -3.86
C PRO A 52 1.85 10.33 -4.38
N PHE A 53 2.18 9.13 -3.88
CA PHE A 53 3.28 8.26 -4.33
C PHE A 53 4.58 9.01 -4.69
N ASN A 54 5.19 9.68 -3.72
CA ASN A 54 6.42 10.44 -3.92
C ASN A 54 7.72 9.60 -3.86
N TYR A 55 7.59 8.27 -3.86
CA TYR A 55 8.70 7.29 -3.81
C TYR A 55 9.77 7.63 -2.76
N PRO A 56 9.40 7.67 -1.47
CA PRO A 56 10.35 8.01 -0.42
C PRO A 56 11.46 6.94 -0.33
N PRO A 57 12.66 7.29 0.17
CA PRO A 57 13.70 6.32 0.47
C PRO A 57 13.18 5.23 1.42
N PHE A 58 13.64 3.98 1.24
CA PHE A 58 13.14 2.85 2.03
C PHE A 58 13.45 3.00 3.52
N GLU A 59 14.57 3.64 3.87
CA GLU A 59 14.94 3.93 5.25
C GLU A 59 13.88 4.79 5.96
N LEU A 60 13.28 5.73 5.21
CA LEU A 60 12.21 6.59 5.71
C LEU A 60 10.88 5.83 5.83
N LEU A 61 10.60 4.92 4.89
CA LEU A 61 9.43 4.03 4.93
C LEU A 61 9.45 3.07 6.13
N THR A 62 10.63 2.56 6.49
CA THR A 62 10.82 1.67 7.65
C THR A 62 10.96 2.40 8.98
N GLY A 63 10.99 3.74 8.95
CA GLY A 63 11.14 4.59 10.12
C GLY A 63 9.79 5.08 10.67
N ASP A 64 9.71 6.37 10.97
CA ASP A 64 8.51 7.00 11.54
C ASP A 64 7.25 6.67 10.72
N GLY A 65 6.21 6.19 11.41
CA GLY A 65 4.93 5.81 10.81
C GLY A 65 4.88 4.39 10.24
N ALA A 66 5.97 3.62 10.27
CA ALA A 66 5.92 2.21 9.93
C ALA A 66 5.08 1.46 10.97
N ILE A 67 3.97 0.84 10.54
CA ILE A 67 2.99 0.24 11.46
C ILE A 67 3.22 -1.25 11.72
N ASN A 68 3.99 -1.91 10.86
CA ASN A 68 4.21 -3.34 10.90
C ASN A 68 5.70 -3.72 10.74
N TRP A 69 6.63 -2.82 11.07
CA TRP A 69 8.07 -3.05 10.95
C TRP A 69 8.75 -3.16 12.32
N ARG A 70 9.53 -4.22 12.54
CA ARG A 70 10.30 -4.43 13.76
C ARG A 70 11.54 -5.27 13.49
N ASP A 71 12.71 -4.78 13.93
CA ASP A 71 13.99 -5.50 13.90
C ASP A 71 14.35 -6.09 12.51
N GLY A 72 14.11 -5.31 11.44
CA GLY A 72 14.46 -5.70 10.08
C GLY A 72 13.46 -6.66 9.41
N LYS A 73 12.31 -6.92 10.03
CA LYS A 73 11.23 -7.74 9.47
C LYS A 73 9.86 -7.13 9.72
N THR A 74 8.87 -7.62 8.98
CA THR A 74 7.48 -7.32 9.24
C THR A 74 6.96 -8.06 10.49
N THR A 75 5.94 -7.52 11.15
CA THR A 75 5.30 -8.18 12.30
C THR A 75 4.65 -9.52 11.91
N GLY A 76 4.17 -9.66 10.66
CA GLY A 76 3.62 -10.92 10.14
C GLY A 76 4.66 -12.05 10.05
N LEU A 77 5.92 -11.72 9.71
CA LEU A 77 7.00 -12.72 9.72
C LEU A 77 7.51 -13.05 11.14
N TRP A 78 7.26 -12.18 12.11
CA TRP A 78 7.56 -12.46 13.52
C TRP A 78 6.52 -13.34 14.21
N ASP A 79 5.31 -13.37 13.69
CA ASP A 79 4.23 -14.14 14.28
C ASP A 79 4.43 -15.63 14.02
N THR A 80 4.49 -16.39 15.11
CA THR A 80 4.62 -17.85 15.11
C THR A 80 3.40 -18.53 15.72
N GLU A 81 2.49 -17.75 16.32
CA GLU A 81 1.26 -18.27 16.91
C GLU A 81 0.17 -18.37 15.85
N ASP A 82 0.04 -17.34 15.02
CA ASP A 82 -1.01 -17.27 14.00
C ASP A 82 -0.57 -16.56 12.70
N PRO A 83 0.42 -17.13 12.00
CA PRO A 83 0.96 -16.54 10.77
C PRO A 83 -0.07 -16.41 9.65
N LEU A 84 -1.16 -17.18 9.71
CA LEU A 84 -2.23 -17.15 8.71
C LEU A 84 -2.92 -15.79 8.67
N HIS A 85 -3.15 -15.17 9.84
CA HIS A 85 -3.90 -13.92 9.95
C HIS A 85 -3.01 -12.68 10.05
N SER A 86 -1.73 -12.84 10.37
CA SER A 86 -0.80 -11.72 10.56
C SER A 86 0.06 -11.43 9.33
N ARG A 87 0.30 -12.41 8.46
CA ARG A 87 1.05 -12.20 7.21
C ARG A 87 0.16 -11.60 6.14
N ASN A 88 0.70 -10.63 5.41
CA ASN A 88 -0.04 -10.01 4.33
C ASN A 88 0.03 -10.86 3.06
N TYR A 89 -0.87 -11.83 2.94
CA TYR A 89 -1.00 -12.63 1.71
C TYR A 89 -1.40 -11.78 0.50
N GLY A 90 -2.00 -10.61 0.68
CA GLY A 90 -2.36 -9.69 -0.39
C GLY A 90 -1.14 -9.08 -1.09
N ALA A 91 -0.05 -8.87 -0.34
CA ALA A 91 1.10 -8.08 -0.75
C ALA A 91 1.75 -8.61 -2.03
N CYS A 92 2.18 -9.88 -2.02
CA CYS A 92 2.83 -10.46 -3.18
C CYS A 92 2.83 -11.99 -3.19
N LEU A 93 2.26 -12.58 -4.25
CA LEU A 93 2.42 -14.00 -4.58
C LEU A 93 3.26 -14.15 -5.85
N CYS A 94 4.26 -15.03 -5.78
CA CYS A 94 5.02 -15.54 -6.91
C CYS A 94 4.79 -17.04 -7.06
N ALA A 95 4.46 -17.51 -8.26
CA ALA A 95 4.31 -18.93 -8.55
C ALA A 95 4.65 -19.23 -10.02
N LYS A 96 5.01 -20.48 -10.31
CA LYS A 96 5.17 -20.92 -11.70
C LYS A 96 3.87 -20.78 -12.47
N ARG A 97 3.94 -20.20 -13.67
CA ARG A 97 2.81 -20.04 -14.58
C ARG A 97 2.13 -21.38 -14.85
N ALA A 98 2.92 -22.42 -15.12
CA ALA A 98 2.41 -23.77 -15.37
C ALA A 98 1.57 -24.30 -14.19
N ASP A 99 1.98 -24.02 -12.95
CA ASP A 99 1.24 -24.46 -11.77
C ASP A 99 -0.06 -23.69 -11.57
N LEU A 100 -0.02 -22.37 -11.77
CA LEU A 100 -1.21 -21.52 -11.73
C LEU A 100 -2.24 -21.94 -12.77
N ILE A 101 -1.82 -22.23 -14.01
CA ILE A 101 -2.71 -22.79 -15.04
C ILE A 101 -3.23 -24.16 -14.61
N ALA A 102 -2.36 -25.02 -14.06
CA ALA A 102 -2.73 -26.38 -13.71
C ALA A 102 -3.66 -26.50 -12.49
N ILE A 103 -3.80 -25.46 -11.66
CA ILE A 103 -4.85 -25.37 -10.63
C ILE A 103 -6.11 -24.65 -11.12
N GLY A 104 -6.17 -24.21 -12.37
CA GLY A 104 -7.32 -23.49 -12.93
C GLY A 104 -7.30 -21.97 -12.72
N GLY A 105 -6.16 -21.38 -12.36
CA GLY A 105 -6.03 -19.93 -12.15
C GLY A 105 -6.76 -19.46 -10.90
N ALA A 106 -7.08 -18.16 -10.81
CA ALA A 106 -7.85 -17.59 -9.70
C ALA A 106 -9.30 -18.10 -9.72
N ASP A 107 -9.89 -18.26 -8.53
CA ASP A 107 -11.28 -18.66 -8.39
C ASP A 107 -12.19 -17.45 -8.62
N GLU A 108 -12.96 -17.45 -9.71
CA GLU A 108 -13.88 -16.37 -10.06
C GLU A 108 -15.23 -16.47 -9.34
N HIS A 109 -15.31 -17.31 -8.31
CA HIS A 109 -16.51 -17.42 -7.48
C HIS A 109 -16.79 -16.11 -6.75
N MET A 110 -18.07 -15.77 -6.63
CA MET A 110 -18.54 -14.48 -6.13
C MET A 110 -18.15 -14.23 -4.66
N ASP A 111 -17.80 -15.27 -3.91
CA ASP A 111 -17.31 -15.16 -2.53
C ASP A 111 -15.98 -14.39 -2.43
N TYR A 112 -15.22 -14.31 -3.51
CA TYR A 112 -13.97 -13.55 -3.61
C TYR A 112 -14.15 -12.16 -4.22
N LEU A 113 -15.39 -11.65 -4.27
CA LEU A 113 -15.63 -10.29 -4.73
C LEU A 113 -15.38 -9.28 -3.60
N GLY A 114 -14.53 -8.29 -3.84
CA GLY A 114 -14.36 -7.12 -2.98
C GLY A 114 -13.09 -7.15 -2.12
N HIS A 115 -13.24 -7.06 -0.80
CA HIS A 115 -12.14 -6.84 0.15
C HIS A 115 -11.50 -8.14 0.63
N VAL A 116 -12.30 -9.17 0.93
CA VAL A 116 -11.77 -10.47 1.38
C VAL A 116 -11.57 -11.37 0.16
N CYS A 117 -10.59 -10.94 -0.62
CA CYS A 117 -10.08 -11.62 -1.78
C CYS A 117 -8.57 -11.44 -1.77
N GLY A 118 -7.82 -12.49 -2.09
CA GLY A 118 -6.37 -12.39 -2.08
C GLY A 118 -5.71 -13.63 -2.65
N PRO A 119 -4.43 -13.55 -3.01
CA PRO A 119 -3.72 -14.67 -3.59
C PRO A 119 -3.37 -15.77 -2.56
N TYR A 120 -3.76 -15.63 -1.28
CA TYR A 120 -3.77 -16.76 -0.33
C TYR A 120 -4.59 -17.94 -0.85
N GLU A 121 -5.71 -17.67 -1.52
CA GLU A 121 -6.61 -18.71 -2.04
C GLU A 121 -5.90 -19.57 -3.09
N LEU A 122 -5.16 -18.93 -4.00
CA LEU A 122 -4.27 -19.60 -4.95
C LEU A 122 -3.20 -20.41 -4.23
N THR A 123 -2.63 -19.84 -3.16
CA THR A 123 -1.58 -20.48 -2.36
C THR A 123 -2.09 -21.78 -1.74
N PHE A 124 -3.28 -21.78 -1.14
CA PHE A 124 -3.86 -22.97 -0.53
C PHE A 124 -4.10 -24.08 -1.57
N ARG A 125 -4.60 -23.73 -2.75
CA ARG A 125 -4.77 -24.71 -3.84
C ARG A 125 -3.45 -25.18 -4.43
N LEU A 126 -2.43 -24.33 -4.50
CA LEU A 126 -1.06 -24.73 -4.85
C LEU A 126 -0.48 -25.70 -3.80
N VAL A 127 -0.71 -25.44 -2.52
CA VAL A 127 -0.30 -26.33 -1.43
C VAL A 127 -1.00 -27.68 -1.54
N ASN A 128 -2.30 -27.69 -1.79
CA ASN A 128 -3.06 -28.94 -2.03
C ASN A 128 -2.58 -29.71 -3.26
N LYS A 129 -2.05 -29.01 -4.28
CA LYS A 129 -1.37 -29.62 -5.44
C LYS A 129 0.01 -30.21 -5.09
N GLY A 130 0.55 -29.91 -3.91
CA GLY A 130 1.85 -30.37 -3.43
C GLY A 130 2.98 -29.34 -3.57
N ARG A 131 2.67 -28.05 -3.73
CA ARG A 131 3.67 -26.98 -3.67
C ARG A 131 3.91 -26.57 -2.22
N LYS A 132 5.12 -26.12 -1.91
CA LYS A 132 5.43 -25.61 -0.57
C LYS A 132 5.18 -24.11 -0.49
N GLU A 133 4.43 -23.67 0.50
CA GLU A 133 4.35 -22.25 0.84
C GLU A 133 5.68 -21.77 1.45
N VAL A 134 6.23 -20.69 0.92
CA VAL A 134 7.49 -20.08 1.37
C VAL A 134 7.30 -18.59 1.48
N TRP A 135 7.69 -18.01 2.61
CA TRP A 135 7.77 -16.57 2.81
C TRP A 135 9.23 -16.15 2.76
N HIS A 136 9.54 -15.10 1.99
CA HIS A 136 10.90 -14.59 1.92
C HIS A 136 11.24 -13.79 3.19
N GLU A 137 12.39 -14.08 3.80
CA GLU A 137 12.72 -13.62 5.16
C GLU A 137 13.43 -12.26 5.22
N SER A 138 13.88 -11.73 4.07
CA SER A 138 14.78 -10.56 4.03
C SER A 138 14.56 -9.61 2.84
N GLU A 139 13.54 -9.85 2.03
CA GLU A 139 13.19 -9.00 0.88
C GLU A 139 11.71 -8.69 1.05
N PHE A 140 11.33 -7.44 0.88
CA PHE A 140 10.00 -6.94 1.22
C PHE A 140 9.49 -6.01 0.12
N LEU A 141 8.17 -5.91 0.02
CA LEU A 141 7.52 -4.82 -0.71
C LEU A 141 7.29 -3.66 0.26
N TYR A 142 7.08 -2.47 -0.28
CA TYR A 142 6.83 -1.28 0.53
C TYR A 142 5.59 -0.56 0.03
N HIS A 143 4.71 -0.21 0.95
CA HIS A 143 3.42 0.38 0.64
C HIS A 143 3.23 1.66 1.46
N THR A 144 3.04 2.77 0.75
CA THR A 144 2.72 4.07 1.35
C THR A 144 1.23 4.21 1.56
N TRP A 145 0.81 4.89 2.61
CA TRP A 145 -0.60 5.23 2.80
C TRP A 145 -1.18 5.98 1.59
N HIS A 146 -2.42 5.64 1.22
CA HIS A 146 -3.24 6.40 0.29
C HIS A 146 -4.73 6.28 0.67
N PRO A 147 -5.61 7.18 0.17
CA PRO A 147 -7.06 7.05 0.36
C PRO A 147 -7.57 5.71 -0.16
N GLY A 148 -8.34 5.00 0.66
CA GLY A 148 -8.91 3.69 0.31
C GLY A 148 -7.95 2.50 0.48
N SER A 149 -6.74 2.69 1.01
CA SER A 149 -5.75 1.61 1.24
C SER A 149 -6.26 0.47 2.14
N ASP A 150 -7.26 0.72 2.99
CA ASP A 150 -7.89 -0.31 3.82
C ASP A 150 -9.22 -0.85 3.23
N GLY A 151 -9.58 -0.47 1.99
CA GLY A 151 -10.69 -1.07 1.25
C GLY A 151 -12.10 -0.56 1.60
N ASP A 152 -12.26 0.75 1.85
CA ASP A 152 -13.55 1.34 2.23
C ASP A 152 -14.66 1.17 1.17
N PHE A 153 -15.89 0.86 1.62
CA PHE A 153 -17.08 0.55 0.81
C PHE A 153 -16.97 -0.66 -0.14
N ASN A 154 -16.00 -1.54 0.06
CA ASN A 154 -15.88 -2.77 -0.73
C ASN A 154 -16.84 -3.86 -0.28
N TYR A 155 -17.18 -4.80 -1.14
CA TYR A 155 -17.91 -6.00 -0.72
C TYR A 155 -17.06 -6.90 0.17
N ILE A 156 -17.68 -7.58 1.12
CA ILE A 156 -17.04 -8.65 1.88
C ILE A 156 -17.85 -9.93 1.68
N GLY A 157 -17.19 -10.93 1.09
CA GLY A 157 -17.72 -12.29 0.99
C GLY A 157 -17.73 -13.00 2.35
N PRO A 158 -18.04 -14.31 2.38
CA PRO A 158 -17.97 -15.11 3.61
C PRO A 158 -16.55 -15.12 4.20
N THR A 159 -16.45 -14.84 5.50
CA THR A 159 -15.15 -14.78 6.22
C THR A 159 -15.24 -15.42 7.59
N ASP A 160 -14.09 -15.76 8.14
CA ASP A 160 -13.93 -16.22 9.52
C ASP A 160 -14.01 -15.11 10.58
N GLY A 161 -14.30 -13.87 10.17
CA GLY A 161 -14.31 -12.70 11.05
C GLY A 161 -12.94 -12.10 11.32
N ARG A 162 -11.88 -12.62 10.72
CA ARG A 162 -10.49 -12.16 10.83
C ARG A 162 -9.88 -11.83 9.47
N HIS A 163 -10.74 -11.44 8.53
CA HIS A 163 -10.40 -11.03 7.16
C HIS A 163 -9.85 -12.14 6.26
N MET A 164 -10.08 -13.42 6.59
CA MET A 164 -9.79 -14.53 5.70
C MET A 164 -11.09 -15.15 5.15
N SER A 165 -11.09 -15.49 3.86
CA SER A 165 -12.28 -16.08 3.22
C SER A 165 -12.54 -17.48 3.76
N SER A 166 -13.74 -17.72 4.28
CA SER A 166 -14.14 -19.07 4.72
C SER A 166 -14.11 -20.06 3.56
N THR A 167 -14.42 -19.62 2.35
CA THR A 167 -14.40 -20.43 1.12
C THR A 167 -12.98 -20.86 0.73
N ALA A 168 -11.97 -20.02 1.00
CA ALA A 168 -10.57 -20.37 0.81
C ALA A 168 -10.07 -21.33 1.90
N LEU A 169 -10.46 -21.09 3.16
CA LEU A 169 -10.12 -21.98 4.28
C LEU A 169 -10.72 -23.38 4.09
N GLU A 170 -11.95 -23.47 3.59
CA GLU A 170 -12.57 -24.74 3.20
C GLU A 170 -11.77 -25.42 2.08
N ALA A 171 -11.23 -24.66 1.12
CA ALA A 171 -10.38 -25.23 0.07
C ALA A 171 -9.14 -25.89 0.66
N LEU A 172 -8.49 -25.23 1.62
CA LEU A 172 -7.34 -25.74 2.34
C LEU A 172 -7.70 -27.01 3.13
N GLU A 173 -8.79 -26.98 3.90
CA GLU A 173 -9.24 -28.10 4.74
C GLU A 173 -9.63 -29.34 3.92
N THR A 174 -10.32 -29.14 2.80
CA THR A 174 -10.83 -30.23 1.95
C THR A 174 -9.81 -30.76 0.95
N GLY A 175 -8.64 -30.13 0.83
CA GLY A 175 -7.65 -30.48 -0.19
C GLY A 175 -8.07 -30.10 -1.62
N ARG A 176 -9.03 -29.18 -1.78
CA ARG A 176 -9.51 -28.75 -3.11
C ARG A 176 -8.38 -28.09 -3.90
N VAL A 177 -8.18 -28.52 -5.14
CA VAL A 177 -7.15 -27.96 -6.06
C VAL A 177 -7.77 -27.06 -7.13
N MET A 178 -8.98 -27.37 -7.59
CA MET A 178 -9.66 -26.61 -8.65
C MET A 178 -10.52 -25.48 -8.05
N PRO A 179 -10.67 -24.34 -8.74
CA PRO A 179 -11.58 -23.29 -8.33
C PRO A 179 -13.03 -23.78 -8.39
N LEU A 180 -13.91 -23.14 -7.60
CA LEU A 180 -15.36 -23.31 -7.73
C LEU A 180 -15.84 -22.77 -9.08
N THR A 181 -15.30 -21.62 -9.49
CA THR A 181 -15.54 -21.03 -10.81
C THR A 181 -14.21 -20.81 -11.54
N GLU A 182 -13.89 -21.70 -12.47
CA GLU A 182 -12.69 -21.58 -13.32
C GLU A 182 -12.91 -20.58 -14.46
N ASN A 183 -11.93 -19.70 -14.70
CA ASN A 183 -11.94 -18.84 -15.87
C ASN A 183 -11.89 -19.68 -17.17
N PRO A 184 -12.78 -19.46 -18.16
CA PRO A 184 -12.83 -20.26 -19.38
C PRO A 184 -11.55 -20.24 -20.23
N VAL A 185 -10.80 -19.13 -20.22
CA VAL A 185 -9.52 -19.02 -20.93
C VAL A 185 -8.46 -19.88 -20.26
N ILE A 186 -8.40 -19.86 -18.93
CA ILE A 186 -7.46 -20.68 -18.15
C ILE A 186 -7.81 -22.16 -18.32
N ARG A 187 -9.10 -22.52 -18.26
CA ARG A 187 -9.57 -23.88 -18.55
C ARG A 187 -9.10 -24.36 -19.92
N HIS A 188 -9.33 -23.54 -20.95
CA HIS A 188 -8.92 -23.87 -22.31
C HIS A 188 -7.42 -24.08 -22.41
N GLU A 189 -6.62 -23.21 -21.81
CA GLU A 189 -5.18 -23.35 -21.80
C GLU A 189 -4.71 -24.60 -21.04
N ARG A 190 -5.31 -24.89 -19.88
CA ARG A 190 -4.99 -26.08 -19.08
C ARG A 190 -5.28 -27.37 -19.83
N GLU A 191 -6.36 -27.40 -20.61
CA GLU A 191 -6.82 -28.60 -21.34
C GLU A 191 -6.12 -28.77 -22.69
N ASN A 192 -5.76 -27.67 -23.36
CA ASN A 192 -5.22 -27.69 -24.72
C ASN A 192 -3.73 -27.29 -24.82
N GLY A 193 -3.12 -26.87 -23.71
CA GLY A 193 -1.71 -26.45 -23.63
C GLY A 193 -1.40 -25.07 -24.21
N VAL A 194 -2.39 -24.38 -24.80
CA VAL A 194 -2.22 -23.05 -25.40
C VAL A 194 -3.40 -22.14 -25.07
N PRO A 195 -3.18 -20.85 -24.83
CA PRO A 195 -4.27 -19.91 -24.62
C PRO A 195 -5.04 -19.66 -25.93
N PRO A 196 -6.36 -19.41 -25.86
CA PRO A 196 -7.16 -19.10 -27.05
C PRO A 196 -6.72 -17.76 -27.68
N VAL A 197 -6.60 -17.75 -29.03
CA VAL A 197 -6.10 -16.61 -29.82
C VAL A 197 -6.91 -15.33 -29.59
N ASN A 198 -8.24 -15.45 -29.52
CA ASN A 198 -9.18 -14.34 -29.28
C ASN A 198 -10.00 -14.57 -27.99
N GLY A 199 -9.39 -15.16 -26.97
CA GLY A 199 -10.07 -15.45 -25.71
C GLY A 199 -10.70 -14.20 -25.10
N GLN A 200 -11.96 -14.32 -24.67
CA GLN A 200 -12.58 -13.33 -23.82
C GLN A 200 -12.12 -13.57 -22.37
N PHE A 201 -11.13 -12.80 -21.92
CA PHE A 201 -10.48 -12.99 -20.61
C PHE A 201 -11.37 -12.58 -19.44
N ILE A 202 -12.30 -11.66 -19.67
CA ILE A 202 -13.24 -11.15 -18.67
C ILE A 202 -14.63 -11.34 -19.26
N ASN A 203 -15.52 -11.96 -18.50
CA ASN A 203 -16.93 -12.06 -18.89
C ASN A 203 -17.58 -10.66 -18.80
N PRO A 204 -18.06 -10.07 -19.91
CA PRO A 204 -18.65 -8.73 -19.90
C PRO A 204 -19.91 -8.64 -19.04
N ALA A 205 -20.58 -9.77 -18.76
CA ALA A 205 -21.72 -9.80 -17.86
C ALA A 205 -21.31 -9.35 -16.44
N CYS A 206 -20.07 -9.60 -16.02
CA CYS A 206 -19.56 -9.16 -14.71
C CYS A 206 -19.60 -7.64 -14.56
N LEU A 207 -19.37 -6.87 -15.63
CA LEU A 207 -19.42 -5.40 -15.57
C LEU A 207 -20.82 -4.87 -15.22
N LYS A 208 -21.88 -5.65 -15.50
CA LYS A 208 -23.25 -5.31 -15.13
C LYS A 208 -23.64 -5.95 -13.79
N ALA A 209 -23.21 -7.18 -13.56
CA ALA A 209 -23.61 -7.97 -12.40
C ALA A 209 -22.87 -7.58 -11.11
N TRP A 210 -21.67 -7.00 -11.21
CA TRP A 210 -20.81 -6.71 -10.06
C TRP A 210 -20.70 -5.20 -9.78
N THR A 211 -21.83 -4.49 -9.88
CA THR A 211 -21.93 -3.10 -9.42
C THR A 211 -22.29 -3.04 -7.95
N GLN A 212 -22.01 -1.91 -7.31
CA GLN A 212 -22.39 -1.68 -5.90
C GLN A 212 -23.92 -1.78 -5.67
N GLU A 213 -24.70 -1.53 -6.71
CA GLU A 213 -26.16 -1.59 -6.62
C GLU A 213 -26.66 -3.04 -6.76
N GLU A 214 -26.12 -3.82 -7.70
CA GLU A 214 -26.57 -5.19 -7.94
C GLU A 214 -26.15 -6.14 -6.83
N VAL A 215 -24.89 -6.07 -6.37
CA VAL A 215 -24.40 -7.01 -5.34
C VAL A 215 -24.98 -6.67 -3.97
N ALA A 216 -25.35 -5.41 -3.70
CA ALA A 216 -26.04 -5.02 -2.45
C ALA A 216 -27.45 -5.63 -2.32
N LYS A 217 -28.04 -6.13 -3.42
CA LYS A 217 -29.33 -6.86 -3.39
C LYS A 217 -29.17 -8.28 -2.84
N SER A 218 -27.96 -8.82 -2.80
CA SER A 218 -27.71 -10.17 -2.30
C SER A 218 -27.55 -10.17 -0.78
N PRO A 219 -28.30 -11.01 -0.04
CA PRO A 219 -28.16 -11.11 1.41
C PRO A 219 -26.84 -11.77 1.84
N ARG A 220 -26.04 -12.29 0.89
CA ARG A 220 -24.75 -12.95 1.16
C ARG A 220 -23.59 -11.97 1.31
N PHE A 221 -23.71 -10.75 0.80
CA PHE A 221 -22.63 -9.77 0.84
C PHE A 221 -22.97 -8.65 1.80
N LYS A 222 -21.94 -8.17 2.48
CA LYS A 222 -22.01 -6.93 3.23
C LYS A 222 -21.06 -5.92 2.60
N LEU A 223 -21.33 -4.64 2.81
CA LEU A 223 -20.34 -3.61 2.51
C LEU A 223 -19.39 -3.51 3.70
N PHE A 224 -18.11 -3.72 3.44
CA PHE A 224 -17.04 -3.38 4.34
C PHE A 224 -16.90 -1.85 4.36
N LYS A 225 -16.99 -1.26 5.55
CA LYS A 225 -16.78 0.17 5.77
C LYS A 225 -15.60 0.34 6.69
N CYS A 226 -14.55 1.01 6.22
CA CYS A 226 -13.40 1.33 7.03
C CYS A 226 -13.87 2.29 8.16
N GLY A 227 -13.91 1.79 9.41
CA GLY A 227 -14.33 2.57 10.57
C GLY A 227 -15.73 2.29 11.12
N GLN A 228 -16.53 1.38 10.54
CA GLN A 228 -17.75 0.87 11.18
C GLN A 228 -17.71 -0.67 11.22
N GLY A 229 -17.48 -1.22 12.41
CA GLY A 229 -17.64 -2.65 12.69
C GLY A 229 -16.67 -3.24 13.72
N GLY A 230 -15.54 -2.58 13.98
CA GLY A 230 -14.61 -2.97 15.03
C GLY A 230 -14.78 -2.09 16.26
N THR A 231 -14.94 -2.70 17.44
CA THR A 231 -14.82 -2.00 18.70
C THR A 231 -13.41 -1.41 18.81
N LYS A 232 -13.30 -0.08 18.82
CA LYS A 232 -12.01 0.61 18.97
C LYS A 232 -11.87 1.13 20.40
N LEU A 233 -10.77 0.78 21.06
CA LEU A 233 -10.43 1.38 22.35
C LEU A 233 -10.08 2.86 22.14
N VAL A 234 -10.82 3.74 22.81
CA VAL A 234 -10.62 5.19 22.75
C VAL A 234 -9.82 5.68 23.94
N ARG A 235 -10.12 5.18 25.14
CA ARG A 235 -9.47 5.58 26.40
C ARG A 235 -9.65 4.49 27.46
N GLU A 236 -8.64 4.31 28.31
CA GLU A 236 -8.72 3.44 29.48
C GLU A 236 -8.80 4.30 30.75
N LEU A 237 -9.76 4.00 31.62
CA LEU A 237 -9.97 4.62 32.94
C LEU A 237 -9.76 3.57 34.04
N ALA A 238 -9.62 4.03 35.29
CA ALA A 238 -9.29 3.17 36.43
C ALA A 238 -10.26 1.99 36.68
N THR A 239 -11.53 2.11 36.25
CA THR A 239 -12.55 1.06 36.40
C THR A 239 -13.37 0.79 35.14
N TYR A 240 -13.10 1.51 34.04
CA TYR A 240 -13.85 1.45 32.79
C TYR A 240 -12.93 1.58 31.57
N ASN A 241 -13.31 0.95 30.46
CA ASN A 241 -12.80 1.27 29.12
C ASN A 241 -13.83 2.10 28.37
N ILE A 242 -13.38 3.15 27.69
CA ILE A 242 -14.19 3.89 26.72
C ILE A 242 -13.88 3.33 25.34
N LEU A 243 -14.90 2.78 24.71
CA LEU A 243 -14.84 2.10 23.42
C LEU A 243 -15.72 2.86 22.42
N SER A 244 -15.29 2.99 21.17
CA SER A 244 -16.16 3.46 20.08
C SER A 244 -16.64 2.28 19.24
N TYR A 245 -17.94 2.24 18.98
CA TYR A 245 -18.60 1.23 18.16
C TYR A 245 -19.85 1.83 17.50
N ASP A 246 -20.01 1.69 16.18
CA ASP A 246 -21.19 2.15 15.41
C ASP A 246 -21.55 3.64 15.67
N ASP A 247 -20.55 4.53 15.51
CA ASP A 247 -20.63 5.99 15.73
C ASP A 247 -21.09 6.43 17.14
N LYS A 248 -20.97 5.53 18.12
CA LYS A 248 -21.30 5.76 19.52
C LYS A 248 -20.14 5.42 20.44
N PHE A 249 -20.15 6.00 21.64
CA PHE A 249 -19.16 5.74 22.67
C PHE A 249 -19.79 4.94 23.80
N TYR A 250 -19.05 3.95 24.28
CA TYR A 250 -19.46 3.03 25.32
C TYR A 250 -18.46 3.01 26.46
N GLY A 251 -18.92 3.31 27.68
CA GLY A 251 -18.18 3.07 28.92
C GLY A 251 -18.45 1.65 29.41
N VAL A 252 -17.45 0.77 29.32
CA VAL A 252 -17.55 -0.64 29.74
C VAL A 252 -16.72 -0.87 31.00
N PRO A 253 -17.34 -1.24 32.14
CA PRO A 253 -16.60 -1.50 33.37
C PRO A 253 -15.76 -2.76 33.28
N HIS A 254 -14.54 -2.71 33.81
CA HIS A 254 -13.63 -3.87 33.82
C HIS A 254 -14.22 -5.08 34.56
N SER A 255 -15.13 -4.85 35.52
CA SER A 255 -15.81 -5.90 36.28
C SER A 255 -16.76 -6.78 35.47
N LEU A 256 -17.16 -6.35 34.25
CA LEU A 256 -17.98 -7.17 33.36
C LEU A 256 -17.19 -8.26 32.62
N GLY A 257 -15.85 -8.22 32.68
CA GLY A 257 -15.01 -9.11 31.89
C GLY A 257 -15.07 -8.79 30.39
N PRO A 258 -14.81 -9.76 29.50
CA PRO A 258 -14.87 -9.53 28.05
C PRO A 258 -16.30 -9.20 27.62
N VAL A 259 -16.46 -8.06 26.95
CA VAL A 259 -17.74 -7.54 26.45
C VAL A 259 -17.63 -7.37 24.94
N ASP A 260 -18.57 -7.95 24.20
CA ASP A 260 -18.63 -7.86 22.75
C ASP A 260 -19.70 -6.83 22.35
N LEU A 261 -19.27 -5.62 22.00
CA LEU A 261 -20.20 -4.55 21.61
C LEU A 261 -20.92 -4.83 20.29
N ALA A 262 -20.58 -5.88 19.53
CA ALA A 262 -21.39 -6.32 18.40
C ALA A 262 -22.70 -7.00 18.86
N ARG A 263 -22.74 -7.54 20.08
CA ARG A 263 -23.92 -8.20 20.67
C ARG A 263 -24.81 -7.19 21.35
N LYS A 264 -26.08 -7.17 20.96
CA LYS A 264 -27.08 -6.27 21.57
C LYS A 264 -27.23 -6.53 23.07
N GLU A 265 -27.21 -7.79 23.49
CA GLU A 265 -27.33 -8.18 24.91
C GLU A 265 -26.21 -7.60 25.78
N ASP A 266 -25.00 -7.49 25.23
CA ASP A 266 -23.84 -6.94 25.93
C ASP A 266 -23.90 -5.41 25.99
N ARG A 267 -24.41 -4.75 24.94
CA ARG A 267 -24.62 -3.29 24.92
C ARG A 267 -25.70 -2.83 25.90
N GLU A 268 -26.74 -3.64 26.11
CA GLU A 268 -27.88 -3.30 26.97
C GLU A 268 -27.66 -3.67 28.45
N LYS A 269 -26.47 -4.17 28.82
CA LYS A 269 -26.12 -4.43 30.22
C LYS A 269 -26.21 -3.14 31.04
N PRO A 270 -26.88 -3.12 32.22
CA PRO A 270 -27.08 -1.90 33.01
C PRO A 270 -25.79 -1.17 33.43
N GLN A 271 -24.66 -1.88 33.46
CA GLN A 271 -23.36 -1.31 33.80
C GLN A 271 -22.62 -0.70 32.59
N VAL A 272 -23.05 -0.96 31.35
CA VAL A 272 -22.51 -0.33 30.14
C VAL A 272 -23.20 1.01 29.92
N ILE A 273 -22.41 2.07 29.72
CA ILE A 273 -22.92 3.43 29.55
C ILE A 273 -22.75 3.84 28.09
N GLU A 274 -23.81 4.32 27.44
CA GLU A 274 -23.76 4.84 26.07
C GLU A 274 -23.74 6.38 26.08
N GLY A 275 -23.01 6.98 25.15
CA GLY A 275 -22.87 8.44 25.00
C GLY A 275 -22.47 8.83 23.58
N ALA A 276 -22.65 10.12 23.26
CA ALA A 276 -22.31 10.69 21.96
C ALA A 276 -20.82 11.07 21.82
N SER A 277 -20.07 11.13 22.93
CA SER A 277 -18.62 11.37 22.94
C SER A 277 -17.90 10.69 24.10
N ALA A 278 -16.59 10.53 23.99
CA ALA A 278 -15.76 9.99 25.08
C ALA A 278 -15.79 10.88 26.34
N ASP A 279 -15.83 12.20 26.17
CA ASP A 279 -15.83 13.15 27.29
C ASP A 279 -17.19 13.17 28.02
N GLU A 280 -18.30 12.91 27.30
CA GLU A 280 -19.63 12.72 27.90
C GLU A 280 -19.68 11.46 28.78
N ILE A 281 -19.11 10.35 28.31
CA ILE A 281 -19.02 9.12 29.11
C ILE A 281 -18.21 9.37 30.39
N GLU A 282 -17.10 10.10 30.30
CA GLU A 282 -16.28 10.43 31.46
C GLU A 282 -17.01 11.33 32.47
N ALA A 283 -17.76 12.32 32.00
CA ALA A 283 -18.61 13.15 32.85
C ALA A 283 -19.69 12.33 33.57
N LEU A 284 -20.37 11.42 32.87
CA LEU A 284 -21.37 10.52 33.45
C LEU A 284 -20.78 9.58 34.51
N LEU A 285 -19.54 9.14 34.31
CA LEU A 285 -18.80 8.30 35.27
C LEU A 285 -18.35 9.09 36.51
N ALA A 286 -17.96 10.36 36.32
CA ALA A 286 -17.59 11.25 37.41
C ALA A 286 -18.80 11.60 38.30
N GLU A 287 -19.98 11.82 37.71
CA GLU A 287 -21.23 12.06 38.45
C GLU A 287 -21.66 10.84 39.28
N ARG A 288 -21.51 9.63 38.73
CA ARG A 288 -21.78 8.37 39.46
C ARG A 288 -20.81 8.09 40.61
N SER A 289 -19.65 8.74 40.61
CA SER A 289 -18.60 8.57 41.62
C SER A 289 -18.68 9.60 42.76
N SER A 290 -19.66 10.50 42.75
CA SER A 290 -19.88 11.47 43.84
C SER A 290 -20.62 10.82 45.02
N PRO A 291 -20.06 10.80 46.24
CA PRO A 291 -20.73 10.20 47.39
C PRO A 291 -21.87 11.10 47.90
N ALA A 292 -23.08 10.55 47.97
CA ALA A 292 -24.17 11.14 48.74
C ALA A 292 -23.83 11.13 50.25
N PRO A 293 -24.26 12.13 51.04
CA PRO A 293 -23.95 12.20 52.46
C PRO A 293 -24.79 11.17 53.23
N VAL A 294 -24.17 10.09 53.68
CA VAL A 294 -24.82 9.11 54.55
C VAL A 294 -24.70 9.57 56.00
N ALA A 295 -25.87 9.80 56.61
CA ALA A 295 -26.05 10.12 58.01
C ALA A 295 -25.45 9.03 58.93
N THR A 296 -24.68 9.47 59.91
CA THR A 296 -24.09 8.66 60.98
C THR A 296 -25.17 8.06 61.89
N LEU A 297 -25.20 6.73 62.01
CA LEU A 297 -25.79 6.01 63.14
C LEU A 297 -24.67 5.39 64.00
N PRO A 298 -24.74 5.44 65.34
CA PRO A 298 -23.66 4.97 66.20
C PRO A 298 -23.73 3.44 66.37
N VAL A 299 -22.65 2.75 66.03
CA VAL A 299 -22.46 1.33 66.37
C VAL A 299 -21.85 1.24 67.78
N ARG A 300 -22.56 0.58 68.68
CA ARG A 300 -22.10 0.26 70.05
C ARG A 300 -20.90 -0.69 70.02
N GLN A 301 -19.83 -0.35 70.72
CA GLN A 301 -18.74 -1.28 71.07
C GLN A 301 -19.25 -2.35 72.07
N PRO A 302 -18.93 -3.64 71.87
CA PRO A 302 -19.08 -4.64 72.91
C PRO A 302 -17.84 -4.71 73.79
N SER A 303 -18.01 -4.46 75.09
CA SER A 303 -16.98 -4.71 76.11
C SER A 303 -16.94 -6.21 76.43
N ARG A 304 -15.76 -6.83 76.47
CA ARG A 304 -15.56 -8.19 77.02
C ARG A 304 -14.20 -8.37 77.73
N PRO A 305 -14.10 -9.35 78.64
CA PRO A 305 -13.13 -9.38 79.73
C PRO A 305 -11.76 -9.97 79.37
N GLN A 306 -10.74 -9.56 80.12
CA GLN A 306 -9.33 -9.92 80.01
C GLN A 306 -9.08 -11.43 80.20
N GLY A 307 -8.22 -12.01 79.35
CA GLY A 307 -7.53 -13.27 79.64
C GLY A 307 -7.37 -14.28 78.49
N VAL A 308 -7.98 -14.06 77.32
CA VAL A 308 -7.80 -14.94 76.14
C VAL A 308 -7.52 -14.05 74.92
N GLN A 309 -6.34 -14.22 74.30
CA GLN A 309 -5.95 -13.47 73.12
C GLN A 309 -6.86 -13.89 71.95
N ALA A 310 -7.74 -12.99 71.51
CA ALA A 310 -8.67 -13.27 70.42
C ALA A 310 -7.90 -13.42 69.09
N PRO A 311 -8.31 -14.34 68.20
CA PRO A 311 -7.67 -14.48 66.89
C PRO A 311 -7.83 -13.17 66.07
N PRO A 312 -6.87 -12.85 65.18
CA PRO A 312 -6.97 -11.69 64.31
C PRO A 312 -8.27 -11.72 63.49
N VAL A 313 -9.00 -10.61 63.46
CA VAL A 313 -10.29 -10.50 62.74
C VAL A 313 -10.13 -9.55 61.56
N LEU A 314 -10.38 -10.02 60.33
CA LEU A 314 -10.45 -9.15 59.17
C LEU A 314 -11.67 -8.22 59.29
N VAL A 315 -11.43 -6.92 59.36
CA VAL A 315 -12.47 -5.89 59.54
C VAL A 315 -12.91 -5.32 58.19
N GLY A 316 -12.02 -5.28 57.20
CA GLY A 316 -12.34 -4.79 55.86
C GLY A 316 -11.11 -4.61 54.98
N MET A 317 -11.27 -3.86 53.89
CA MET A 317 -10.20 -3.55 52.94
C MET A 317 -10.14 -2.03 52.71
N ALA A 318 -8.92 -1.50 52.55
CA ALA A 318 -8.67 -0.10 52.24
C ALA A 318 -7.59 -0.02 51.14
N GLY A 319 -8.03 0.14 49.89
CA GLY A 319 -7.12 0.10 48.73
C GLY A 319 -6.41 -1.26 48.62
N PRO A 320 -5.07 -1.30 48.46
CA PRO A 320 -4.30 -2.54 48.37
C PRO A 320 -3.97 -3.16 49.74
N PHE A 321 -4.69 -2.80 50.81
CA PHE A 321 -4.46 -3.30 52.17
C PHE A 321 -5.69 -4.04 52.71
N ASN A 322 -5.44 -5.15 53.42
CA ASN A 322 -6.39 -5.77 54.33
C ASN A 322 -6.31 -5.08 55.68
N VAL A 323 -7.44 -4.72 56.27
CA VAL A 323 -7.49 -4.11 57.61
C VAL A 323 -7.95 -5.14 58.63
N VAL A 324 -7.08 -5.48 59.57
CA VAL A 324 -7.28 -6.55 60.57
C VAL A 324 -7.28 -5.94 61.96
N PHE A 325 -8.25 -6.31 62.79
CA PHE A 325 -8.27 -5.97 64.22
C PHE A 325 -7.65 -7.10 65.03
N TYR A 326 -6.63 -6.78 65.81
CA TYR A 326 -5.92 -7.74 66.65
C TYR A 326 -5.26 -7.00 67.81
N ASP A 327 -5.23 -7.58 69.02
CA ASP A 327 -4.51 -7.02 70.18
C ASP A 327 -4.84 -5.53 70.46
N ASP A 328 -6.14 -5.20 70.47
CA ASP A 328 -6.72 -3.86 70.66
C ASP A 328 -6.22 -2.77 69.68
N ALA A 329 -5.75 -3.17 68.50
CA ALA A 329 -5.30 -2.26 67.45
C ALA A 329 -5.79 -2.70 66.06
N TYR A 330 -5.81 -1.75 65.13
CA TYR A 330 -6.06 -1.98 63.71
C TYR A 330 -4.73 -2.04 62.95
N PHE A 331 -4.60 -3.06 62.10
CA PHE A 331 -3.44 -3.29 61.26
C PHE A 331 -3.84 -3.21 59.78
N GLY A 332 -3.22 -2.30 59.03
CA GLY A 332 -3.27 -2.29 57.57
C GLY A 332 -2.15 -3.17 57.02
N VAL A 333 -2.50 -4.34 56.48
CA VAL A 333 -1.56 -5.31 55.90
C VAL A 333 -1.62 -5.22 54.38
N PRO A 334 -0.53 -4.81 53.69
CA PRO A 334 -0.51 -4.77 52.24
C PRO A 334 -0.72 -6.18 51.64
N ILE A 335 -1.62 -6.28 50.66
CA ILE A 335 -1.92 -7.55 49.97
C ILE A 335 -0.66 -8.12 49.28
N SER A 336 0.27 -7.26 48.85
CA SER A 336 1.53 -7.65 48.22
C SER A 336 2.49 -8.42 49.13
N LEU A 337 2.31 -8.38 50.46
CA LEU A 337 3.12 -9.17 51.39
C LEU A 337 2.74 -10.66 51.38
N GLY A 338 1.62 -11.03 50.75
CA GLY A 338 1.10 -12.39 50.80
C GLY A 338 0.55 -12.75 52.19
N PRO A 339 0.57 -14.04 52.61
CA PRO A 339 0.05 -14.46 53.91
C PRO A 339 0.96 -13.94 55.03
N VAL A 340 0.38 -13.18 55.97
CA VAL A 340 1.08 -12.61 57.13
C VAL A 340 0.44 -13.14 58.41
N ASP A 341 1.26 -13.63 59.34
CA ASP A 341 0.82 -14.01 60.69
C ASP A 341 0.99 -12.86 61.67
N LEU A 342 -0.12 -12.24 62.09
CA LEU A 342 -0.10 -11.14 63.06
C LEU A 342 0.15 -11.58 64.51
N ALA A 343 0.08 -12.90 64.80
CA ALA A 343 0.47 -13.42 66.10
C ALA A 343 2.00 -13.52 66.26
N ASP A 344 2.74 -13.53 65.15
CA ASP A 344 4.21 -13.46 65.14
C ASP A 344 4.67 -12.00 65.29
N PRO A 345 5.34 -11.63 66.41
CA PRO A 345 5.81 -10.27 66.63
C PRO A 345 6.80 -9.78 65.57
N ALA A 346 7.57 -10.68 64.94
CA ALA A 346 8.54 -10.31 63.92
C ALA A 346 7.84 -9.90 62.61
N GLN A 347 6.82 -10.65 62.19
CA GLN A 347 6.02 -10.32 61.01
C GLN A 347 5.13 -9.11 61.24
N ARG A 348 4.56 -8.98 62.45
CA ARG A 348 3.76 -7.81 62.83
C ARG A 348 4.56 -6.51 62.88
N ALA A 349 5.87 -6.58 63.04
CA ALA A 349 6.77 -5.42 63.08
C ALA A 349 7.32 -5.03 61.70
N LEU A 350 6.88 -5.67 60.61
CA LEU A 350 7.27 -5.28 59.25
C LEU A 350 6.90 -3.81 58.98
N PRO A 351 7.83 -2.99 58.46
CA PRO A 351 7.63 -1.55 58.28
C PRO A 351 6.50 -1.20 57.30
N GLU A 352 6.12 -2.12 56.42
CA GLU A 352 5.01 -1.99 55.48
C GLU A 352 3.64 -2.21 56.13
N ILE A 353 3.58 -2.79 57.33
CA ILE A 353 2.33 -3.00 58.08
C ILE A 353 2.03 -1.75 58.91
N LEU A 354 0.89 -1.13 58.62
CA LEU A 354 0.45 0.07 59.32
C LEU A 354 -0.28 -0.34 60.59
N LYS A 355 0.02 0.28 61.73
CA LYS A 355 -0.68 0.05 63.00
C LYS A 355 -1.29 1.34 63.50
N ALA A 356 -2.56 1.33 63.86
CA ALA A 356 -3.22 2.45 64.54
C ALA A 356 -4.29 1.97 65.53
N SER A 357 -4.75 2.90 66.38
CA SER A 357 -5.81 2.66 67.36
C SER A 357 -7.21 2.61 66.75
N THR A 358 -7.41 3.17 65.56
CA THR A 358 -8.70 3.19 64.88
C THR A 358 -8.59 2.85 63.40
N TRP A 359 -9.69 2.37 62.81
CA TRP A 359 -9.78 2.10 61.38
C TRP A 359 -9.57 3.37 60.53
N ASN A 360 -10.11 4.51 60.96
CA ASN A 360 -9.97 5.80 60.24
C ASN A 360 -8.50 6.25 60.19
N ASP A 361 -7.72 5.98 61.23
CA ASP A 361 -6.31 6.35 61.27
C ASP A 361 -5.51 5.49 60.28
N VAL A 362 -5.78 4.17 60.22
CA VAL A 362 -5.18 3.27 59.21
C VAL A 362 -5.54 3.71 57.80
N ASP A 363 -6.83 4.01 57.52
CA ASP A 363 -7.26 4.50 56.21
C ASP A 363 -6.58 5.83 55.84
N SER A 364 -6.44 6.75 56.80
CA SER A 364 -5.75 8.03 56.59
C SER A 364 -4.27 7.85 56.28
N MET A 365 -3.59 6.92 56.98
CA MET A 365 -2.19 6.59 56.71
C MET A 365 -2.00 5.99 55.31
N ILE A 366 -2.90 5.09 54.88
CA ILE A 366 -2.88 4.51 53.53
C ILE A 366 -3.06 5.59 52.46
N ARG A 367 -4.01 6.51 52.65
CA ARG A 367 -4.23 7.64 51.74
C ARG A 367 -3.03 8.57 51.66
N ALA A 368 -2.38 8.87 52.79
CA ALA A 368 -1.18 9.70 52.83
C ALA A 368 0.00 9.06 52.06
N GLN A 369 0.22 7.75 52.23
CA GLN A 369 1.24 7.03 51.46
C GLN A 369 0.95 7.05 49.95
N ARG A 370 -0.32 6.88 49.55
CA ARG A 370 -0.73 6.94 48.15
C ARG A 370 -0.51 8.33 47.55
N LEU A 371 -0.85 9.39 48.28
CA LEU A 371 -0.66 10.76 47.81
C LEU A 371 0.83 11.08 47.60
N SER A 372 1.68 10.71 48.57
CA SER A 372 3.13 10.91 48.45
C SER A 372 3.72 10.16 47.25
N ARG A 373 3.27 8.93 46.98
CA ARG A 373 3.69 8.17 45.80
C ARG A 373 3.26 8.83 44.49
N LEU A 374 2.01 9.32 44.42
CA LEU A 374 1.49 10.02 43.25
C LEU A 374 2.24 11.33 42.98
N GLU A 375 2.65 12.06 44.02
CA GLU A 375 3.45 13.28 43.87
C GLU A 375 4.85 12.97 43.27
N VAL A 376 5.49 11.88 43.69
CA VAL A 376 6.78 11.44 43.12
C VAL A 376 6.60 11.01 41.66
N GLU A 377 5.56 10.23 41.36
CA GLU A 377 5.26 9.80 39.99
C GLU A 377 4.90 10.99 39.08
N SER A 378 4.19 12.00 39.59
CA SER A 378 3.86 13.23 38.85
C SER A 378 5.11 14.02 38.50
N ARG A 379 6.04 14.21 39.46
CA ARG A 379 7.30 14.90 39.20
C ARG A 379 8.18 14.14 38.19
N ALA A 380 8.20 12.81 38.25
CA ALA A 380 8.92 11.99 37.27
C ALA A 380 8.32 12.12 35.86
N ARG A 381 6.98 12.16 35.74
CA ARG A 381 6.29 12.39 34.47
C ARG A 381 6.56 13.78 33.90
N GLU A 382 6.56 14.81 34.73
CA GLU A 382 6.89 16.19 34.31
C GLU A 382 8.34 16.28 33.79
N GLN A 383 9.30 15.65 34.46
CA GLN A 383 10.69 15.60 33.99
C GLN A 383 10.83 14.85 32.66
N MET A 384 10.12 13.73 32.50
CA MET A 384 10.10 12.99 31.23
C MET A 384 9.48 13.79 30.09
N LEU A 385 8.39 14.52 30.35
CA LEU A 385 7.75 15.40 29.36
C LEU A 385 8.67 16.54 28.93
N GLU A 386 9.44 17.12 29.85
CA GLU A 386 10.40 18.17 29.52
C GLU A 386 11.57 17.63 28.69
N GLN A 387 12.06 16.42 28.99
CA GLN A 387 13.07 15.75 28.18
C GLN A 387 12.55 15.47 26.75
N LEU A 388 11.32 14.96 26.62
CA LEU A 388 10.71 14.71 25.32
C LEU A 388 10.53 16.00 24.50
N ARG A 389 10.17 17.13 25.15
CA ARG A 389 10.09 18.43 24.49
C ARG A 389 11.44 18.92 23.99
N ALA A 390 12.50 18.74 24.78
CA ALA A 390 13.86 19.10 24.38
C ALA A 390 14.34 18.25 23.19
N GLU A 391 14.06 16.96 23.19
CA GLU A 391 14.37 16.05 22.06
C GLU A 391 13.59 16.41 20.80
N LEU A 392 12.31 16.78 20.93
CA LEU A 392 11.49 17.22 19.80
C LEU A 392 12.05 18.50 19.18
N ALA A 393 12.42 19.49 20.00
CA ALA A 393 13.03 20.73 19.52
C ALA A 393 14.38 20.50 18.82
N ALA A 394 15.19 19.55 19.30
CA ALA A 394 16.44 19.17 18.64
C ALA A 394 16.20 18.49 17.28
N LYS A 395 15.17 17.65 17.17
CA LYS A 395 14.76 17.03 15.90
C LYS A 395 14.25 18.06 14.90
N ASP A 396 13.45 19.03 15.34
CA ASP A 396 12.95 20.10 14.47
C ASP A 396 14.09 20.93 13.88
N ALA A 397 15.12 21.23 14.68
CA ALA A 397 16.32 21.92 14.22
C ALA A 397 17.09 21.09 13.17
N MET A 398 17.19 19.78 13.36
CA MET A 398 17.84 18.87 12.41
C MET A 398 17.06 18.74 11.09
N ILE A 399 15.72 18.73 11.16
CA ILE A 399 14.86 18.71 9.98
C ILE A 399 15.05 20.00 9.16
N ALA A 400 15.12 21.16 9.82
CA ALA A 400 15.36 22.43 9.14
C ALA A 400 16.70 22.43 8.36
N ASP A 401 17.78 21.97 8.99
CA ASP A 401 19.10 21.86 8.36
C ASP A 401 19.12 20.88 7.16
N PHE A 402 18.40 19.77 7.30
CA PHE A 402 18.25 18.80 6.22
C PHE A 402 17.48 19.35 5.02
N LEU A 403 16.41 20.12 5.26
CA LEU A 403 15.63 20.77 4.21
C LEU A 403 16.44 21.83 3.46
N ASP A 404 17.30 22.59 4.15
CA ASP A 404 18.23 23.53 3.54
C ASP A 404 19.24 22.80 2.63
N THR A 405 19.75 21.65 3.09
CA THR A 405 20.66 20.79 2.32
C THR A 405 19.99 20.25 1.05
N ILE A 406 18.75 19.75 1.14
CA ILE A 406 17.98 19.28 -0.03
C ILE A 406 17.77 20.42 -1.03
N THR A 407 17.48 21.62 -0.54
CA THR A 407 17.24 22.79 -1.38
C THR A 407 18.50 23.17 -2.17
N ALA A 408 19.67 23.14 -1.53
CA ALA A 408 20.96 23.32 -2.19
C ALA A 408 21.21 22.25 -3.28
N MET A 409 21.00 20.97 -2.95
CA MET A 409 21.18 19.86 -3.90
C MET A 409 20.22 19.92 -5.11
N ARG A 410 18.97 20.34 -4.91
CA ARG A 410 18.00 20.51 -6.00
C ARG A 410 18.40 21.65 -6.94
N GLY A 411 19.03 22.70 -6.42
CA GLY A 411 19.62 23.78 -7.22
C GLY A 411 20.72 23.25 -8.15
N GLU A 412 21.62 22.42 -7.63
CA GLU A 412 22.69 21.79 -8.43
C GLU A 412 22.14 20.79 -9.46
N SER A 413 21.12 20.01 -9.11
CA SER A 413 20.52 19.02 -10.02
C SER A 413 19.78 19.65 -11.21
N ARG A 414 19.18 20.84 -11.04
CA ARG A 414 18.61 21.62 -12.15
C ARG A 414 19.70 22.07 -13.14
N SER A 415 20.84 22.54 -12.62
CA SER A 415 22.00 22.92 -13.44
C SER A 415 22.52 21.73 -14.28
N TRP A 416 22.61 20.53 -13.69
CA TRP A 416 23.02 19.33 -14.41
C TRP A 416 22.05 18.88 -15.52
N ASN A 417 20.74 19.00 -15.29
CA ASN A 417 19.73 18.69 -16.32
C ASN A 417 19.80 19.66 -17.50
N GLU A 418 20.01 20.96 -17.25
CA GLU A 418 20.19 21.97 -18.29
C GLU A 418 21.46 21.72 -19.12
N VAL A 419 22.57 21.34 -18.47
CA VAL A 419 23.82 20.96 -19.15
C VAL A 419 23.63 19.70 -19.99
N ARG A 420 22.92 18.69 -19.47
CA ARG A 420 22.62 17.44 -20.20
C ARG A 420 21.75 17.70 -21.43
N ASP A 421 20.73 18.53 -21.31
CA ASP A 421 19.84 18.85 -22.43
C ASP A 421 20.53 19.72 -23.47
N ARG A 422 21.43 20.62 -23.05
CA ARG A 422 22.34 21.34 -23.97
C ARG A 422 23.24 20.38 -24.73
N LEU A 423 23.92 19.45 -24.05
CA LEU A 423 24.79 18.47 -24.70
C LEU A 423 24.03 17.53 -25.64
N ARG A 424 22.81 17.10 -25.29
CA ARG A 424 21.94 16.32 -26.19
C ARG A 424 21.61 17.08 -27.47
N ARG A 425 21.28 18.38 -27.37
CA ARG A 425 21.03 19.25 -28.53
C ARG A 425 22.27 19.43 -29.40
N GLU A 426 23.44 19.61 -28.80
CA GLU A 426 24.71 19.75 -29.52
C GLU A 426 25.11 18.45 -30.23
N VAL A 427 25.01 17.30 -29.57
CA VAL A 427 25.29 15.98 -30.16
C VAL A 427 24.31 15.68 -31.30
N PHE A 428 23.02 15.95 -31.13
CA PHE A 428 22.03 15.81 -32.21
C PHE A 428 22.36 16.71 -33.41
N SER A 429 22.73 17.97 -33.17
CA SER A 429 23.13 18.91 -34.23
C SER A 429 24.38 18.44 -34.99
N LEU A 430 25.35 17.86 -34.29
CA LEU A 430 26.58 17.32 -34.88
C LEU A 430 26.31 16.06 -35.71
N GLN A 431 25.53 15.11 -35.18
CA GLN A 431 25.15 13.88 -35.89
C GLN A 431 24.31 14.18 -37.14
N PHE A 432 23.37 15.13 -37.03
CA PHE A 432 22.53 15.57 -38.13
C PHE A 432 23.34 16.12 -39.31
N ARG A 433 24.35 16.97 -39.04
CA ARG A 433 25.19 17.59 -40.08
C ARG A 433 26.09 16.61 -40.82
N LEU A 434 26.49 15.51 -40.18
CA LEU A 434 27.47 14.57 -40.75
C LEU A 434 26.81 13.50 -41.63
N ASN A 435 25.67 12.95 -41.23
CA ASN A 435 25.07 11.79 -41.92
C ASN A 435 23.53 11.82 -42.03
N GLY A 436 22.85 12.89 -41.59
CA GLY A 436 21.40 12.86 -41.33
C GLY A 436 21.05 12.06 -40.06
N ALA A 437 19.86 12.30 -39.52
CA ALA A 437 19.42 11.72 -38.25
C ALA A 437 18.56 10.47 -38.46
N GLU A 438 18.94 9.36 -37.83
CA GLU A 438 18.03 8.23 -37.60
C GLU A 438 17.05 8.63 -36.51
N LEU A 439 15.75 8.59 -36.82
CA LEU A 439 14.70 9.07 -35.93
C LEU A 439 13.81 7.95 -35.39
N PHE A 440 13.91 6.73 -35.92
CA PHE A 440 12.97 5.63 -35.62
C PHE A 440 12.75 5.39 -34.11
N ASP A 441 13.83 5.41 -33.31
CA ASP A 441 13.75 5.19 -31.86
C ASP A 441 13.19 6.39 -31.09
N ALA A 442 13.16 7.56 -31.72
CA ALA A 442 12.56 8.77 -31.14
C ALA A 442 11.05 8.87 -31.40
N PHE A 443 10.46 7.96 -32.18
CA PHE A 443 9.01 7.91 -32.40
C PHE A 443 8.29 7.07 -31.33
N THR A 444 7.21 7.64 -30.82
CA THR A 444 6.30 7.01 -29.86
C THR A 444 5.09 6.43 -30.60
N PRO A 445 4.84 5.10 -30.52
CA PRO A 445 3.62 4.48 -31.06
C PRO A 445 2.38 4.96 -30.31
N THR A 446 1.23 5.02 -31.00
CA THR A 446 -0.08 5.20 -30.34
C THR A 446 -0.72 3.85 -30.02
N ASP A 447 -1.93 3.88 -29.46
CA ASP A 447 -2.75 2.72 -29.10
C ASP A 447 -3.18 1.85 -30.30
N ILE A 448 -3.13 2.38 -31.53
CA ILE A 448 -3.43 1.63 -32.75
C ILE A 448 -2.20 0.96 -33.38
N ALA A 449 -1.01 1.15 -32.81
CA ALA A 449 0.24 0.56 -33.30
C ALA A 449 0.87 -0.40 -32.28
N GLU A 450 1.55 -1.44 -32.77
CA GLU A 450 2.30 -2.38 -31.94
C GLU A 450 3.78 -2.37 -32.32
N ARG A 451 4.67 -2.14 -31.34
CA ARG A 451 6.11 -2.27 -31.55
C ARG A 451 6.52 -3.73 -31.43
N ARG A 452 7.14 -4.26 -32.48
CA ARG A 452 7.69 -5.62 -32.57
C ARG A 452 9.19 -5.56 -32.91
N ALA A 453 9.85 -6.72 -32.93
CA ALA A 453 11.29 -6.81 -33.16
C ALA A 453 11.72 -6.34 -34.56
N ASP A 454 10.83 -6.42 -35.55
CA ASP A 454 11.05 -6.09 -36.96
C ASP A 454 10.52 -4.70 -37.36
N GLY A 455 9.86 -3.98 -36.45
CA GLY A 455 9.35 -2.65 -36.69
C GLY A 455 8.09 -2.31 -35.90
N ILE A 456 7.41 -1.25 -36.30
CA ILE A 456 6.13 -0.81 -35.74
C ILE A 456 5.03 -1.20 -36.72
N HIS A 457 4.07 -1.97 -36.23
CA HIS A 457 2.99 -2.58 -37.00
C HIS A 457 1.69 -1.84 -36.76
N VAL A 458 0.92 -1.62 -37.82
CA VAL A 458 -0.47 -1.17 -37.77
C VAL A 458 -1.28 -1.99 -38.78
N THR A 459 -2.39 -2.55 -38.33
CA THR A 459 -3.21 -3.49 -39.11
C THR A 459 -4.44 -2.82 -39.69
N ALA A 460 -4.97 -3.36 -40.79
CA ALA A 460 -6.12 -2.81 -41.51
C ALA A 460 -7.43 -2.81 -40.69
N ASP A 461 -7.53 -3.62 -39.65
CA ASP A 461 -8.69 -3.65 -38.73
C ASP A 461 -8.68 -2.49 -37.71
N LYS A 462 -7.58 -1.73 -37.61
CA LYS A 462 -7.48 -0.55 -36.76
C LYS A 462 -8.15 0.66 -37.42
N PRO A 463 -8.75 1.57 -36.62
CA PRO A 463 -9.34 2.80 -37.16
C PRO A 463 -8.25 3.67 -37.81
N ALA A 464 -8.63 4.38 -38.87
CA ALA A 464 -7.75 5.36 -39.48
C ALA A 464 -7.36 6.45 -38.45
N GLY A 465 -6.09 6.79 -38.39
CA GLY A 465 -5.57 7.72 -37.39
C GLY A 465 -4.05 7.72 -37.28
N HIS A 466 -3.52 8.59 -36.41
CA HIS A 466 -2.10 8.65 -36.10
C HIS A 466 -1.65 7.39 -35.38
N PHE A 467 -0.64 6.72 -35.92
CA PHE A 467 -0.07 5.52 -35.34
C PHE A 467 1.34 5.75 -34.78
N LEU A 468 1.98 6.87 -35.15
CA LEU A 468 3.30 7.28 -34.63
C LEU A 468 3.42 8.80 -34.47
N HIS A 469 3.95 9.22 -33.31
CA HIS A 469 4.33 10.60 -33.00
C HIS A 469 5.84 10.73 -32.89
N GLY A 470 6.43 11.64 -33.66
CA GLY A 470 7.87 11.89 -33.70
C GLY A 470 8.32 12.96 -32.69
N PRO A 471 9.64 13.12 -32.52
CA PRO A 471 10.19 14.18 -31.67
C PRO A 471 9.89 15.57 -32.25
N ARG A 472 9.85 16.58 -31.38
CA ARG A 472 9.89 17.98 -31.83
C ARG A 472 11.30 18.32 -32.28
N LEU A 473 11.44 18.74 -33.53
CA LEU A 473 12.72 19.07 -34.15
C LEU A 473 12.78 20.56 -34.45
N SER A 474 13.97 21.12 -34.30
CA SER A 474 14.28 22.51 -34.62
C SER A 474 15.33 22.53 -35.73
N LEU A 475 14.91 22.83 -36.96
CA LEU A 475 15.78 22.82 -38.13
C LEU A 475 15.95 24.22 -38.74
N ASP A 476 17.12 24.44 -39.35
CA ASP A 476 17.41 25.64 -40.13
C ASP A 476 16.69 25.60 -41.49
N LYS A 477 16.65 26.72 -42.21
CA LYS A 477 16.10 26.75 -43.57
C LYS A 477 16.85 25.80 -44.51
N GLY A 478 16.13 25.12 -45.38
CA GLY A 478 16.73 24.14 -46.28
C GLY A 478 15.74 23.17 -46.90
N LYS A 479 16.25 22.40 -47.86
CA LYS A 479 15.50 21.31 -48.48
C LYS A 479 15.81 20.01 -47.74
N TYR A 480 14.80 19.35 -47.21
CA TYR A 480 14.94 18.14 -46.43
C TYR A 480 14.25 16.95 -47.11
N THR A 481 14.72 15.76 -46.78
CA THR A 481 14.11 14.49 -47.19
C THR A 481 13.93 13.62 -45.96
N LEU A 482 12.68 13.20 -45.72
CA LEU A 482 12.32 12.18 -44.74
C LEU A 482 12.16 10.85 -45.46
N ASP A 483 13.06 9.93 -45.16
CA ASP A 483 13.10 8.58 -45.68
C ASP A 483 12.43 7.63 -44.69
N ILE A 484 11.48 6.83 -45.17
CA ILE A 484 10.73 5.87 -44.37
C ILE A 484 10.84 4.51 -45.03
N TRP A 485 11.34 3.51 -44.31
CA TRP A 485 11.32 2.11 -44.74
C TRP A 485 10.08 1.45 -44.17
N GLY A 486 9.23 0.96 -45.05
CA GLY A 486 8.05 0.21 -44.66
C GLY A 486 7.71 -0.93 -45.61
N ALA A 487 6.95 -1.90 -45.10
CA ALA A 487 6.48 -3.05 -45.84
C ALA A 487 4.97 -3.21 -45.67
N ARG A 488 4.29 -3.62 -46.74
CA ARG A 488 2.86 -3.93 -46.73
C ARG A 488 2.70 -5.43 -46.56
N GLN A 489 2.08 -5.88 -45.47
CA GLN A 489 1.88 -7.31 -45.23
C GLN A 489 0.58 -7.85 -45.82
N ARG A 490 -0.46 -7.02 -45.93
CA ARG A 490 -1.76 -7.39 -46.52
C ARG A 490 -2.42 -6.19 -47.18
N ALA A 491 -3.02 -6.40 -48.35
CA ALA A 491 -3.68 -5.34 -49.12
C ALA A 491 -5.14 -5.66 -49.44
N SER A 492 -6.00 -4.65 -49.36
CA SER A 492 -7.42 -4.75 -49.70
C SER A 492 -7.71 -4.43 -51.18
N ALA A 493 -7.00 -3.46 -51.79
CA ALA A 493 -7.06 -3.14 -53.23
C ALA A 493 -5.86 -2.26 -53.67
N ALA A 494 -5.58 -2.17 -54.97
CA ALA A 494 -4.57 -1.26 -55.52
C ALA A 494 -5.04 0.21 -55.51
N GLY A 495 -4.10 1.16 -55.45
CA GLY A 495 -4.35 2.61 -55.51
C GLY A 495 -4.83 3.27 -54.22
N LEU A 496 -5.11 2.52 -53.14
CA LEU A 496 -5.59 3.09 -51.87
C LEU A 496 -4.49 3.83 -51.08
N PRO A 497 -4.81 4.90 -50.34
CA PRO A 497 -3.87 5.57 -49.44
C PRO A 497 -3.50 4.65 -48.28
N VAL A 498 -2.22 4.67 -47.89
CA VAL A 498 -1.66 3.77 -46.87
C VAL A 498 -1.08 4.56 -45.71
N LEU A 499 -0.22 5.53 -46.03
CA LEU A 499 0.52 6.30 -45.05
C LEU A 499 0.40 7.79 -45.38
N ASN A 500 -0.06 8.57 -44.41
CA ASN A 500 0.14 10.01 -44.40
C ASN A 500 1.31 10.36 -43.49
N VAL A 501 2.17 11.26 -43.95
CA VAL A 501 3.22 11.89 -43.16
C VAL A 501 2.83 13.34 -43.00
N GLU A 502 2.58 13.75 -41.77
CA GLU A 502 2.22 15.10 -41.40
C GLU A 502 3.42 15.79 -40.76
N LEU A 503 3.79 16.95 -41.31
CA LEU A 503 4.75 17.87 -40.72
C LEU A 503 3.96 19.02 -40.11
N VAL A 504 3.88 19.06 -38.78
CA VAL A 504 3.07 20.03 -38.03
C VAL A 504 3.95 21.16 -37.53
N THR A 505 3.73 22.37 -38.04
CA THR A 505 4.45 23.62 -37.68
C THR A 505 3.47 24.71 -37.32
N ASN A 506 3.41 25.21 -36.07
CA ASN A 506 2.69 26.43 -35.65
C ASN A 506 1.43 26.79 -36.48
N GLY A 507 0.47 25.86 -36.60
CA GLY A 507 -0.81 26.05 -37.29
C GLY A 507 -0.85 25.65 -38.78
N THR A 508 0.26 25.26 -39.40
CA THR A 508 0.35 24.75 -40.78
C THR A 508 0.76 23.27 -40.76
N THR A 509 0.05 22.44 -41.54
CA THR A 509 0.38 21.00 -41.69
C THR A 509 0.70 20.71 -43.14
N THR A 510 1.91 20.23 -43.41
CA THR A 510 2.24 19.67 -44.74
C THR A 510 2.00 18.17 -44.71
N VAL A 511 1.21 17.66 -45.65
CA VAL A 511 0.85 16.24 -45.72
C VAL A 511 1.46 15.60 -46.96
N GLY A 512 2.29 14.58 -46.77
CA GLY A 512 2.70 13.66 -47.83
C GLY A 512 1.89 12.36 -47.74
N THR A 513 1.28 11.93 -48.84
CA THR A 513 0.47 10.69 -48.87
C THR A 513 1.15 9.64 -49.75
N PHE A 514 1.30 8.44 -49.22
CA PHE A 514 1.79 7.27 -49.92
C PHE A 514 0.68 6.23 -50.06
N ASN A 515 0.44 5.81 -51.30
CA ASN A 515 -0.53 4.77 -51.64
C ASN A 515 0.09 3.36 -51.64
N THR A 516 -0.76 2.34 -51.77
CA THR A 516 -0.40 0.91 -51.79
C THR A 516 0.75 0.53 -52.73
N GLU A 517 0.91 1.20 -53.87
CA GLU A 517 1.97 0.93 -54.85
C GLU A 517 3.37 1.34 -54.37
N HIS A 518 3.46 2.22 -53.36
CA HIS A 518 4.74 2.66 -52.82
C HIS A 518 5.33 1.64 -51.82
N PHE A 519 4.56 0.64 -51.39
CA PHE A 519 4.98 -0.36 -50.41
C PHE A 519 4.88 -1.77 -50.99
N ALA A 520 6.00 -2.49 -51.04
CA ALA A 520 6.04 -3.90 -51.40
C ALA A 520 5.84 -4.78 -50.16
N GLU A 521 5.75 -6.10 -50.36
CA GLU A 521 5.73 -7.08 -49.26
C GLU A 521 7.06 -7.15 -48.50
N THR A 522 8.13 -6.70 -49.14
CA THR A 522 9.44 -6.47 -48.53
C THR A 522 9.62 -5.00 -48.15
N PRO A 523 10.50 -4.66 -47.18
CA PRO A 523 10.78 -3.27 -46.81
C PRO A 523 11.21 -2.41 -48.01
N THR A 524 10.37 -1.45 -48.38
CA THR A 524 10.60 -0.47 -49.45
C THR A 524 10.83 0.90 -48.84
N LEU A 525 11.77 1.65 -49.42
CA LEU A 525 12.01 3.04 -49.07
C LEU A 525 11.00 3.95 -49.79
N VAL A 526 10.32 4.79 -49.02
CA VAL A 526 9.55 5.94 -49.52
C VAL A 526 10.14 7.22 -48.96
N SER A 527 10.17 8.28 -49.77
CA SER A 527 10.81 9.55 -49.39
C SER A 527 9.84 10.72 -49.55
N LEU A 528 9.66 11.50 -48.49
CA LEU A 528 8.96 12.78 -48.53
C LEU A 528 9.99 13.92 -48.59
N VAL A 529 9.91 14.74 -49.64
CA VAL A 529 10.76 15.93 -49.79
C VAL A 529 9.97 17.16 -49.38
N PHE A 530 10.53 17.97 -48.48
CA PHE A 530 9.90 19.21 -48.03
C PHE A 530 10.93 20.34 -47.93
N GLN A 531 10.45 21.58 -48.03
CA GLN A 531 11.28 22.78 -47.99
C GLN A 531 10.87 23.63 -46.78
N LEU A 532 11.84 24.01 -45.95
CA LEU A 532 11.66 25.02 -44.92
C LEU A 532 12.19 26.36 -45.47
N ASN A 533 11.28 27.32 -45.63
CA ASN A 533 11.54 28.69 -46.12
C ASN A 533 11.70 29.66 -44.94
N ASP A 534 12.31 30.82 -45.13
CA ASP A 534 12.62 31.77 -44.06
C ASP A 534 11.47 31.95 -43.04
N ALA A 535 11.74 31.65 -41.77
CA ALA A 535 10.84 31.98 -40.67
C ALA A 535 10.78 33.52 -40.51
N PRO A 536 9.63 34.08 -40.13
CA PRO A 536 9.60 35.46 -39.66
C PRO A 536 10.38 35.53 -38.34
N THR A 537 11.57 36.13 -38.36
CA THR A 537 12.56 36.29 -37.25
C THR A 537 13.48 35.08 -37.00
N ASP A 538 14.63 35.30 -36.31
CA ASP A 538 15.74 34.36 -35.97
C ASP A 538 15.32 33.05 -35.25
N ALA A 539 14.03 32.73 -35.21
CA ALA A 539 13.49 31.48 -34.71
C ALA A 539 13.70 30.36 -35.74
N ARG A 540 14.32 29.27 -35.31
CA ARG A 540 14.36 28.01 -36.08
C ARG A 540 12.94 27.46 -36.26
N HIS A 541 12.72 26.70 -37.33
CA HIS A 541 11.43 26.04 -37.55
C HIS A 541 11.29 24.87 -36.59
N GLU A 542 10.39 25.00 -35.61
CA GLU A 542 9.96 23.89 -34.79
C GLU A 542 8.84 23.11 -35.49
N PHE A 543 9.02 21.79 -35.61
CA PHE A 543 7.98 20.91 -36.14
C PHE A 543 7.94 19.55 -35.48
N GLU A 544 6.76 18.94 -35.51
CA GLU A 544 6.52 17.56 -35.12
C GLU A 544 6.21 16.74 -36.36
N ILE A 545 6.75 15.52 -36.45
CA ILE A 545 6.45 14.58 -37.52
C ILE A 545 5.42 13.59 -37.00
N ARG A 546 4.31 13.39 -37.70
CA ARG A 546 3.31 12.37 -37.37
C ARG A 546 3.05 11.47 -38.55
N LEU A 547 2.88 10.18 -38.30
CA LEU A 547 2.51 9.21 -39.32
C LEU A 547 1.10 8.71 -39.02
N ALA A 548 0.23 8.78 -40.03
CA ALA A 548 -1.15 8.34 -39.95
C ALA A 548 -1.44 7.23 -40.96
N HIS A 549 -2.25 6.28 -40.51
CA HIS A 549 -2.67 5.11 -41.26
C HIS A 549 -4.15 5.24 -41.64
N HIS A 550 -4.54 4.65 -42.78
CA HIS A 550 -5.89 4.79 -43.35
C HIS A 550 -6.82 3.58 -43.14
N GLY A 551 -6.41 2.56 -42.40
CA GLY A 551 -7.25 1.37 -42.18
C GLY A 551 -7.36 0.44 -43.41
N HIS A 552 -6.57 0.63 -44.47
CA HIS A 552 -6.72 -0.12 -45.72
C HIS A 552 -5.75 -1.30 -45.85
N VAL A 553 -4.64 -1.29 -45.14
CA VAL A 553 -3.56 -2.30 -45.28
C VAL A 553 -2.90 -2.61 -43.95
N ASP A 554 -2.27 -3.77 -43.86
CA ASP A 554 -1.31 -4.03 -42.78
C ASP A 554 0.04 -3.41 -43.18
N LEU A 555 0.53 -2.46 -42.38
CA LEU A 555 1.75 -1.70 -42.63
C LEU A 555 2.75 -1.91 -41.50
N VAL A 556 4.00 -2.14 -41.87
CA VAL A 556 5.14 -2.16 -40.95
C VAL A 556 6.07 -1.02 -41.30
N VAL A 557 6.49 -0.21 -40.32
CA VAL A 557 7.56 0.78 -40.46
C VAL A 557 8.76 0.31 -39.65
N SER A 558 9.91 0.17 -40.29
CA SER A 558 11.12 -0.40 -39.68
C SER A 558 12.25 0.61 -39.49
N ARG A 559 12.22 1.73 -40.23
CA ARG A 559 13.24 2.78 -40.14
C ARG A 559 12.71 4.13 -40.62
N ILE A 560 13.14 5.20 -39.96
CA ILE A 560 12.83 6.58 -40.33
C ILE A 560 14.13 7.39 -40.23
N ARG A 561 14.50 8.08 -41.32
CA ARG A 561 15.72 8.90 -41.38
C ARG A 561 15.42 10.26 -41.99
N LEU A 562 15.99 11.31 -41.40
CA LEU A 562 15.89 12.67 -41.90
C LEU A 562 17.24 13.16 -42.43
N ARG A 563 17.25 13.73 -43.65
CA ARG A 563 18.46 14.23 -44.32
C ARG A 563 18.25 15.64 -44.89
N LEU A 564 19.32 16.44 -44.92
CA LEU A 564 19.39 17.70 -45.66
C LEU A 564 19.86 17.42 -47.09
N THR A 565 19.12 17.91 -48.08
CA THR A 565 19.34 17.63 -49.51
C THR A 565 20.03 18.79 -50.22
N SER A 566 19.75 20.03 -49.79
CA SER A 566 20.53 21.23 -50.16
C SER A 566 20.28 22.36 -49.15
N GLY A 567 21.36 22.99 -48.68
CA GLY A 567 21.31 24.20 -47.86
C GLY A 567 21.76 25.41 -48.67
N THR A 568 21.05 26.54 -48.59
CA THR A 568 21.43 27.81 -49.25
C THR A 568 22.54 28.57 -48.51
N GLY A 569 23.40 27.87 -47.76
CA GLY A 569 24.48 28.50 -47.01
C GLY A 569 25.32 27.51 -46.24
N ALA A 570 26.08 26.67 -46.95
CA ALA A 570 27.20 26.00 -46.32
C ALA A 570 28.40 26.96 -46.32
N ALA A 571 28.72 27.53 -45.16
CA ALA A 571 30.06 28.06 -44.93
C ALA A 571 31.07 26.94 -45.21
N SER A 572 32.14 27.26 -45.94
CA SER A 572 33.07 26.23 -46.39
C SER A 572 33.82 25.64 -45.19
N PRO A 573 34.37 24.42 -45.29
CA PRO A 573 35.23 23.84 -44.25
C PRO A 573 36.44 24.71 -43.85
N ALA A 574 36.79 25.71 -44.66
CA ALA A 574 37.85 26.67 -44.35
C ALA A 574 37.42 27.72 -43.29
N ASP A 575 36.13 28.02 -43.16
CA ASP A 575 35.62 29.01 -42.22
C ASP A 575 35.60 28.48 -40.77
N LEU A 576 35.50 27.16 -40.60
CA LEU A 576 35.51 26.48 -39.29
C LEU A 576 36.89 26.43 -38.63
N ARG A 577 37.99 26.61 -39.38
CA ARG A 577 39.35 26.64 -38.78
C ARG A 577 39.71 27.98 -38.14
N ARG A 578 38.95 29.05 -38.37
CA ARG A 578 39.23 30.37 -37.76
C ARG A 578 38.49 30.62 -36.44
N GLN A 579 37.50 29.81 -36.09
CA GLN A 579 36.71 30.00 -34.86
C GLN A 579 37.24 29.21 -33.64
N HIS A 580 38.30 28.41 -33.81
CA HIS A 580 38.95 27.66 -32.73
C HIS A 580 40.46 27.99 -32.61
N ALA A 581 40.83 29.24 -32.91
CA ALA A 581 42.14 29.80 -32.57
C ALA A 581 41.96 30.91 -31.53
#